data_AF-A0A951AKP3-F1
#
_entry.id   AF-A0A951AKP3-F1
#
_cell.length_a   1.000
_cell.length_b   1.000
_cell.length_c   1.000
_cell.angle_alpha   90.00
_cell.angle_beta   90.00
_cell.angle_gamma   90.00
#
_symmetry.space_group_name_H-M   'P 1'
#
loop_
_entity.id
_entity.type
_entity.pdbx_description
1 polymer ?
#
loop_
_entity_poly.entity_id
_entity_poly.type
_entity_poly.pdbx_seq_one_letter_code
_entity_poly.pdbx_strand_id
1 'polypeptide(L)'
;YLSSWAFIGCNFNHPSGFTTNSPVAVSLLDCQFVNNSPLYTNGPVHLEHAQFASKTAVPGTMQASTDSAGLVGQYTTGNVISNNATISGSAVPATDFTVFRRSASIAYPRPSSACVNIQTLGAKGDGIADDSAVIQNALNNYSDIFFPVGTYRTNGQLNIASGKHLYGQGVGTLIQSDSSILPSGSNSAFVSVAGRDISIVGIWFWNESYGKCGEFNVDGSSSVLDCMFWNNKPGNSSVIMNFIGGCGGLFDNMWGTGINGNGINVSSNGPLELFAVAPEHYNVASLTFDGASNVLGLNIQSETAGSYVTINNSHNIYLASILAGNWNSNSDHLVAIQNSAVELFGLQINQNSSCIVLDQTTNPSIKYGPASGDAFVTLNGFIKP
;
A
#
# COMPACT_ATOMS: atom_id res chain seq x y z
N TYR A 1 -4.65 5.52 19.05
CA TYR A 1 -4.53 4.83 17.76
C TYR A 1 -3.61 3.64 17.96
N LEU A 2 -4.14 2.43 17.83
CA LEU A 2 -3.31 1.23 17.69
C LEU A 2 -3.03 1.14 16.18
N SER A 3 -1.77 1.32 15.79
CA SER A 3 -1.32 1.17 14.41
C SER A 3 -0.49 -0.10 14.32
N SER A 4 -0.82 -1.01 13.41
CA SER A 4 0.10 -2.09 13.02
C SER A 4 1.33 -1.49 12.36
N TRP A 5 2.50 -2.10 12.56
CA TRP A 5 3.76 -1.59 12.01
C TRP A 5 4.44 -2.63 11.13
N ALA A 6 4.87 -2.23 9.95
CA ALA A 6 5.69 -3.06 9.07
C ALA A 6 7.03 -2.38 8.81
N PHE A 7 8.10 -3.17 8.87
CA PHE A 7 9.47 -2.76 8.57
C PHE A 7 10.04 -3.70 7.53
N ILE A 8 10.69 -3.14 6.53
CA ILE A 8 11.26 -3.88 5.41
C ILE A 8 12.70 -3.46 5.17
N GLY A 9 13.63 -4.42 5.19
CA GLY A 9 15.04 -4.16 4.92
C GLY A 9 15.73 -3.22 5.93
N CYS A 10 15.21 -3.11 7.15
CA CYS A 10 15.78 -2.25 8.18
C CYS A 10 17.00 -2.89 8.83
N ASN A 11 18.00 -2.09 9.20
CA ASN A 11 19.16 -2.53 9.97
C ASN A 11 19.10 -1.96 11.39
N PHE A 12 18.74 -2.80 12.35
CA PHE A 12 18.72 -2.49 13.78
C PHE A 12 20.11 -2.72 14.37
N ASN A 13 20.84 -1.63 14.59
CA ASN A 13 22.24 -1.64 15.03
C ASN A 13 22.50 -0.93 16.36
N HIS A 14 21.45 -0.39 16.99
CA HIS A 14 21.51 0.27 18.28
C HIS A 14 21.45 -0.76 19.42
N PRO A 15 22.09 -0.55 20.59
CA PRO A 15 22.07 -1.50 21.70
C PRO A 15 20.66 -1.88 22.20
N SER A 16 19.67 -1.01 22.01
CA SER A 16 18.25 -1.28 22.32
C SER A 16 17.50 -2.04 21.23
N GLY A 17 18.13 -2.26 20.07
CA GLY A 17 17.57 -2.92 18.90
C GLY A 17 16.18 -2.41 18.52
N PHE A 18 15.28 -3.33 18.23
CA PHE A 18 13.86 -3.02 18.07
C PHE A 18 13.14 -3.31 19.39
N THR A 19 12.68 -2.28 20.07
CA THR A 19 11.94 -2.40 21.33
C THR A 19 10.64 -1.62 21.24
N THR A 20 9.51 -2.30 21.47
CA THR A 20 8.20 -1.64 21.61
C THR A 20 7.37 -2.25 22.73
N ASN A 21 6.74 -1.38 23.51
CA ASN A 21 5.76 -1.78 24.52
C ASN A 21 4.32 -1.78 23.97
N SER A 22 4.15 -1.45 22.68
CA SER A 22 2.84 -1.41 22.04
C SER A 22 2.27 -2.82 21.86
N PRO A 23 0.96 -3.03 22.09
CA PRO A 23 0.31 -4.33 21.84
C PRO A 23 0.00 -4.57 20.36
N VAL A 24 0.44 -3.67 19.47
CA VAL A 24 0.16 -3.74 18.02
C VAL A 24 0.94 -4.85 17.34
N ALA A 25 0.38 -5.37 16.25
CA ALA A 25 1.09 -6.30 15.38
C ALA A 25 2.30 -5.61 14.72
N VAL A 26 3.44 -6.30 14.71
CA VAL A 26 4.70 -5.87 14.09
C VAL A 26 5.11 -6.89 13.04
N SER A 27 5.36 -6.44 11.81
CA SER A 27 5.92 -7.26 10.74
C SER A 27 7.34 -6.79 10.42
N LEU A 28 8.30 -7.70 10.37
CA LEU A 28 9.72 -7.44 10.13
C LEU A 28 10.19 -8.33 8.98
N LEU A 29 10.33 -7.75 7.79
CA LEU A 29 10.68 -8.46 6.55
C LEU A 29 12.08 -8.06 6.10
N ASP A 30 12.93 -9.01 5.73
CA ASP A 30 14.30 -8.75 5.25
C ASP A 30 15.16 -7.89 6.21
N CYS A 31 14.84 -7.89 7.50
CA CYS A 31 15.49 -7.02 8.49
C CYS A 31 16.76 -7.64 9.07
N GLN A 32 17.66 -6.79 9.57
CA GLN A 32 18.92 -7.21 10.20
C GLN A 32 19.02 -6.68 11.63
N PHE A 33 19.45 -7.54 12.55
CA PHE A 33 19.72 -7.26 13.95
C PHE A 33 21.22 -7.50 14.20
N VAL A 34 22.00 -6.44 14.03
CA VAL A 34 23.47 -6.49 14.14
C VAL A 34 23.92 -6.10 15.54
N ASN A 35 25.19 -6.36 15.90
CA ASN A 35 25.78 -6.01 17.20
C ASN A 35 25.00 -6.57 18.42
N ASN A 36 24.37 -7.75 18.27
CA ASN A 36 23.50 -8.34 19.29
C ASN A 36 22.32 -7.43 19.71
N SER A 37 21.84 -6.60 18.78
CA SER A 37 20.64 -5.78 18.98
C SER A 37 19.43 -6.68 19.27
N PRO A 38 18.70 -6.48 20.40
CA PRO A 38 17.57 -7.32 20.75
C PRO A 38 16.33 -7.02 19.90
N LEU A 39 15.38 -7.97 19.91
CA LEU A 39 14.01 -7.80 19.45
C LEU A 39 13.07 -8.01 20.64
N TYR A 40 12.37 -6.95 21.05
CA TYR A 40 11.38 -6.97 22.13
C TYR A 40 10.07 -6.33 21.68
N THR A 41 8.97 -7.07 21.79
CA THR A 41 7.61 -6.58 21.52
C THR A 41 6.64 -7.07 22.58
N ASN A 42 5.63 -6.25 22.90
CA ASN A 42 4.47 -6.70 23.69
C ASN A 42 3.32 -7.21 22.81
N GLY A 43 3.29 -6.84 21.53
CA GLY A 43 2.27 -7.26 20.56
C GLY A 43 2.71 -8.44 19.67
N PRO A 44 1.80 -8.94 18.83
CA PRO A 44 2.10 -10.00 17.88
C PRO A 44 3.24 -9.61 16.94
N VAL A 45 4.08 -10.57 16.58
CA VAL A 45 5.21 -10.37 15.68
C VAL A 45 5.15 -11.37 14.54
N HIS A 46 5.43 -10.90 13.33
CA HIS A 46 5.69 -11.68 12.13
C HIS A 46 7.08 -11.34 11.60
N LEU A 47 7.95 -12.34 11.42
CA LEU A 47 9.30 -12.19 10.86
C LEU A 47 9.40 -13.01 9.60
N GLU A 48 10.04 -12.43 8.59
CA GLU A 48 10.50 -13.15 7.40
C GLU A 48 11.91 -12.72 7.04
N HIS A 49 12.77 -13.70 6.79
CA HIS A 49 14.14 -13.51 6.34
C HIS A 49 14.90 -12.48 7.22
N ALA A 50 14.75 -12.61 8.54
CA ALA A 50 15.34 -11.71 9.52
C ALA A 50 16.68 -12.26 10.02
N GLN A 51 17.76 -11.51 9.81
CA GLN A 51 19.12 -11.93 10.16
C GLN A 51 19.53 -11.38 11.53
N PHE A 52 19.90 -12.26 12.45
CA PHE A 52 20.52 -11.90 13.73
C PHE A 52 22.02 -12.19 13.71
N ALA A 53 22.79 -11.59 14.63
CA ALA A 53 24.23 -11.79 14.71
C ALA A 53 24.66 -13.27 14.91
N SER A 54 23.81 -14.10 15.52
CA SER A 54 23.99 -15.54 15.71
C SER A 54 22.68 -16.19 16.15
N LYS A 55 22.58 -17.53 16.09
CA LYS A 55 21.42 -18.25 16.65
C LYS A 55 21.15 -17.93 18.13
N THR A 56 22.21 -17.72 18.92
CA THR A 56 22.09 -17.36 20.34
C THR A 56 21.61 -15.92 20.57
N ALA A 57 21.76 -15.04 19.58
CA ALA A 57 21.21 -13.68 19.64
C ALA A 57 19.72 -13.63 19.29
N VAL A 58 19.16 -14.69 18.71
CA VAL A 58 17.72 -14.79 18.43
C VAL A 58 16.94 -15.04 19.73
N PRO A 59 15.79 -14.37 19.94
CA PRO A 59 14.89 -14.68 21.05
C PRO A 59 14.59 -16.18 21.14
N GLY A 60 14.66 -16.76 22.34
CA GLY A 60 14.56 -18.21 22.55
C GLY A 60 13.32 -18.86 21.91
N THR A 61 12.20 -18.14 21.87
CA THR A 61 10.94 -18.58 21.24
C THR A 61 11.05 -18.79 19.72
N MET A 62 12.01 -18.15 19.05
CA MET A 62 12.20 -18.21 17.59
C MET A 62 13.38 -19.11 17.19
N GLN A 63 14.19 -19.58 18.14
CA GLN A 63 15.40 -20.36 17.85
C GLN A 63 15.12 -21.70 17.14
N ALA A 64 13.90 -22.23 17.25
CA ALA A 64 13.45 -23.40 16.49
C ALA A 64 13.31 -23.11 14.98
N SER A 65 12.91 -21.88 14.61
CA SER A 65 12.84 -21.38 13.22
C SER A 65 14.17 -20.86 12.67
N THR A 66 15.25 -20.97 13.44
CA THR A 66 16.52 -20.29 13.14
C THR A 66 17.59 -21.28 12.71
N ASP A 67 18.29 -20.95 11.62
CA ASP A 67 19.47 -21.68 11.21
C ASP A 67 20.68 -21.44 12.14
N SER A 68 21.83 -22.06 11.84
CA SER A 68 23.06 -21.90 12.62
C SER A 68 23.68 -20.49 12.52
N ALA A 69 23.39 -19.75 11.44
CA ALA A 69 23.92 -18.42 11.20
C ALA A 69 23.10 -17.32 11.89
N GLY A 70 21.92 -17.65 12.44
CA GLY A 70 21.02 -16.67 13.05
C GLY A 70 19.97 -16.12 12.09
N LEU A 71 19.77 -16.75 10.93
CA LEU A 71 18.70 -16.40 10.01
C LEU A 71 17.39 -17.04 10.47
N VAL A 72 16.41 -16.20 10.78
CA VAL A 72 15.02 -16.62 10.98
C VAL A 72 14.34 -16.61 9.62
N GLY A 73 14.01 -17.79 9.11
CA GLY A 73 13.33 -17.94 7.82
C GLY A 73 11.93 -17.33 7.85
N GLN A 74 11.08 -17.86 8.74
CA GLN A 74 9.80 -17.25 9.08
C GLN A 74 9.42 -17.56 10.54
N TYR A 75 8.77 -16.62 11.20
CA TYR A 75 8.25 -16.81 12.54
C TYR A 75 7.04 -15.93 12.82
N THR A 76 6.07 -16.43 13.58
CA THR A 76 4.94 -15.63 14.08
C THR A 76 4.58 -15.99 15.53
N THR A 77 4.27 -14.99 16.37
CA THR A 77 4.02 -15.19 17.81
C THR A 77 2.61 -15.69 18.16
N GLY A 78 1.76 -16.02 17.19
CA GLY A 78 0.46 -16.61 17.50
C GLY A 78 -0.18 -17.38 16.35
N ASN A 79 -1.47 -17.68 16.47
CA ASN A 79 -2.12 -18.62 15.58
C ASN A 79 -2.26 -18.07 14.15
N VAL A 80 -1.90 -18.91 13.18
CA VAL A 80 -2.15 -18.69 11.76
C VAL A 80 -3.23 -19.65 11.32
N ILE A 81 -4.17 -19.17 10.50
CA ILE A 81 -5.06 -20.06 9.75
C ILE A 81 -4.38 -20.39 8.43
N SER A 82 -4.10 -21.66 8.17
CA SER A 82 -3.55 -22.13 6.90
C SER A 82 -4.46 -23.22 6.34
N ASN A 83 -5.00 -23.01 5.14
CA ASN A 83 -5.92 -23.92 4.46
C ASN A 83 -7.01 -24.49 5.41
N ASN A 84 -7.70 -23.58 6.10
CA ASN A 84 -8.78 -23.85 7.07
C ASN A 84 -8.35 -24.54 8.38
N ALA A 85 -7.05 -24.78 8.60
CA ALA A 85 -6.50 -25.36 9.83
C ALA A 85 -5.77 -24.30 10.66
N THR A 86 -5.82 -24.42 11.99
CA THR A 86 -5.04 -23.54 12.89
C THR A 86 -3.65 -24.11 13.10
N ILE A 87 -2.63 -23.36 12.72
CA ILE A 87 -1.23 -23.62 13.07
C ILE A 87 -0.91 -22.77 14.31
N SER A 88 -0.69 -23.44 15.44
CA SER A 88 -0.27 -22.77 16.69
C SER A 88 1.24 -22.52 16.66
N GLY A 89 1.67 -21.32 17.09
CA GLY A 89 3.00 -20.71 16.88
C GLY A 89 4.24 -21.52 17.24
N SER A 90 4.52 -22.57 16.48
CA SER A 90 5.76 -23.33 16.50
C SER A 90 6.28 -23.37 15.07
N ALA A 91 7.11 -22.39 14.72
CA ALA A 91 8.04 -22.42 13.60
C ALA A 91 7.51 -23.09 12.33
N VAL A 92 6.95 -22.33 11.39
CA VAL A 92 6.68 -22.95 10.09
C VAL A 92 8.00 -23.21 9.39
N PRO A 93 8.30 -24.45 8.97
CA PRO A 93 9.49 -24.74 8.20
C PRO A 93 9.49 -23.90 6.92
N ALA A 94 10.64 -23.33 6.57
CA ALA A 94 10.85 -22.44 5.43
C ALA A 94 10.52 -23.03 4.04
N THR A 95 9.85 -24.17 3.96
CA THR A 95 9.50 -24.90 2.72
C THR A 95 8.03 -24.77 2.34
N ASP A 96 7.16 -24.24 3.20
CA ASP A 96 5.71 -24.23 2.98
C ASP A 96 5.16 -22.89 2.45
N PHE A 97 6.02 -21.88 2.28
CA PHE A 97 5.62 -20.52 1.86
C PHE A 97 6.49 -19.94 0.77
N THR A 98 5.92 -19.00 0.01
CA THR A 98 6.73 -18.12 -0.81
C THR A 98 7.49 -17.17 0.10
N VAL A 99 8.82 -17.31 0.19
CA VAL A 99 9.63 -16.30 0.87
C VAL A 99 9.52 -15.03 0.07
N PHE A 100 8.81 -14.06 0.63
CA PHE A 100 8.72 -12.75 0.04
C PHE A 100 10.13 -12.16 -0.09
N ARG A 101 10.44 -11.61 -1.26
CA ARG A 101 11.67 -10.85 -1.51
C ARG A 101 11.28 -9.52 -2.10
N ARG A 102 11.66 -8.45 -1.41
CA ARG A 102 11.51 -7.11 -1.95
C ARG A 102 12.24 -6.97 -3.27
N SER A 103 11.69 -6.13 -4.15
CA SER A 103 12.45 -5.60 -5.27
C SER A 103 13.68 -4.87 -4.75
N ALA A 104 14.71 -4.76 -5.60
CA ALA A 104 15.91 -4.02 -5.24
C ALA A 104 15.54 -2.62 -4.75
N SER A 105 16.13 -2.19 -3.63
CA SER A 105 15.82 -0.88 -3.05
C SER A 105 15.99 0.23 -4.09
N ILE A 106 14.90 0.95 -4.36
CA ILE A 106 14.95 2.16 -5.19
C ILE A 106 15.51 3.27 -4.31
N ALA A 107 16.59 3.92 -4.75
CA ALA A 107 17.09 5.11 -4.08
C ALA A 107 16.02 6.20 -4.17
N TYR A 108 15.74 6.89 -3.06
CA TYR A 108 14.74 7.98 -3.05
C TYR A 108 15.09 9.01 -4.14
N PRO A 109 14.24 9.20 -5.17
CA PRO A 109 14.51 10.12 -6.27
C PRO A 109 14.61 11.56 -5.76
N ARG A 110 15.63 12.29 -6.19
CA ARG A 110 15.85 13.69 -5.81
C ARG A 110 16.10 14.53 -7.06
N PRO A 111 15.57 15.76 -7.13
CA PRO A 111 15.84 16.64 -8.26
C PRO A 111 17.33 16.96 -8.31
N SER A 112 17.93 16.79 -9.48
CA SER A 112 19.29 17.26 -9.75
C SER A 112 19.29 18.75 -10.12
N SER A 113 20.47 19.36 -10.26
CA SER A 113 20.58 20.72 -10.78
C SER A 113 20.14 20.86 -12.25
N ALA A 114 19.94 19.76 -12.97
CA ALA A 114 19.44 19.76 -14.34
C ALA A 114 17.89 19.75 -14.43
N CYS A 115 17.22 19.58 -13.29
CA CYS A 115 15.76 19.55 -13.22
C CYS A 115 15.17 20.90 -13.61
N VAL A 116 14.19 20.90 -14.53
CA VAL A 116 13.56 22.14 -15.00
C VAL A 116 12.46 22.57 -14.03
N ASN A 117 12.48 23.83 -13.61
CA ASN A 117 11.39 24.38 -12.80
C ASN A 117 10.20 24.76 -13.70
N ILE A 118 9.03 24.19 -13.44
CA ILE A 118 7.82 24.41 -14.26
C ILE A 118 7.40 25.89 -14.35
N GLN A 119 7.67 26.69 -13.30
CA GLN A 119 7.35 28.12 -13.30
C GLN A 119 8.27 28.91 -14.25
N THR A 120 9.51 28.46 -14.45
CA THR A 120 10.41 29.06 -15.46
C THR A 120 9.96 28.76 -16.88
N LEU A 121 9.15 27.71 -17.08
CA LEU A 121 8.49 27.38 -18.33
C LEU A 121 7.16 28.13 -18.54
N GLY A 122 6.73 28.93 -17.55
CA GLY A 122 5.58 29.82 -17.65
C GLY A 122 4.36 29.42 -16.82
N ALA A 123 4.39 28.27 -16.13
CA ALA A 123 3.30 27.88 -15.25
C ALA A 123 3.19 28.87 -14.08
N LYS A 124 1.97 29.18 -13.66
CA LYS A 124 1.73 30.15 -12.59
C LYS A 124 1.68 29.49 -11.22
N GLY A 125 1.02 28.34 -11.10
CA GLY A 125 0.80 27.70 -9.81
C GLY A 125 0.02 28.57 -8.82
N ASP A 126 -0.80 29.51 -9.31
CA ASP A 126 -1.53 30.50 -8.51
C ASP A 126 -2.97 30.06 -8.16
N GLY A 127 -3.38 28.87 -8.59
CA GLY A 127 -4.72 28.34 -8.42
C GLY A 127 -5.78 28.96 -9.33
N ILE A 128 -5.41 29.84 -10.25
CA ILE A 128 -6.32 30.59 -11.12
C ILE A 128 -6.00 30.34 -12.59
N ALA A 129 -4.75 30.51 -13.00
CA ALA A 129 -4.34 30.37 -14.40
C ALA A 129 -4.39 28.90 -14.86
N ASP A 130 -4.80 28.69 -16.10
CA ASP A 130 -4.71 27.38 -16.75
C ASP A 130 -3.26 27.05 -17.11
N ASP A 131 -2.67 26.12 -16.36
CA ASP A 131 -1.30 25.65 -16.54
C ASP A 131 -1.22 24.40 -17.44
N SER A 132 -2.34 23.91 -18.01
CA SER A 132 -2.39 22.66 -18.80
C SER A 132 -1.35 22.61 -19.92
N ALA A 133 -1.30 23.66 -20.75
CA ALA A 133 -0.41 23.67 -21.90
C ALA A 133 1.07 23.65 -21.47
N VAL A 134 1.42 24.38 -20.41
CA VAL A 134 2.80 24.42 -19.91
C VAL A 134 3.20 23.07 -19.31
N ILE A 135 2.32 22.46 -18.52
CA ILE A 135 2.57 21.16 -17.88
C ILE A 135 2.72 20.06 -18.93
N GLN A 136 1.78 19.94 -19.87
CA GLN A 136 1.87 18.88 -20.88
C GLN A 136 3.07 19.09 -21.81
N ASN A 137 3.41 20.35 -22.16
CA ASN A 137 4.63 20.63 -22.91
C ASN A 137 5.89 20.28 -22.11
N ALA A 138 5.90 20.51 -20.80
CA ALA A 138 7.03 20.12 -19.96
C ALA A 138 7.19 18.59 -19.94
N LEU A 139 6.08 17.86 -19.73
CA LEU A 139 6.05 16.39 -19.80
C LEU A 139 6.53 15.85 -21.15
N ASN A 140 6.24 16.54 -22.25
CA ASN A 140 6.66 16.12 -23.58
C ASN A 140 8.17 16.36 -23.83
N ASN A 141 8.75 17.43 -23.27
CA ASN A 141 10.09 17.91 -23.67
C ASN A 141 11.19 17.72 -22.63
N TYR A 142 10.86 17.46 -21.36
CA TYR A 142 11.82 17.31 -20.28
C TYR A 142 11.63 15.98 -19.55
N SER A 143 12.72 15.43 -19.02
CA SER A 143 12.70 14.22 -18.18
C SER A 143 12.47 14.57 -16.72
N ASP A 144 13.31 15.45 -16.16
CA ASP A 144 13.22 15.89 -14.76
C ASP A 144 12.49 17.23 -14.65
N ILE A 145 11.36 17.27 -13.94
CA ILE A 145 10.52 18.46 -13.79
C ILE A 145 10.25 18.73 -12.30
N PHE A 146 10.59 19.93 -11.86
CA PHE A 146 10.35 20.42 -10.50
C PHE A 146 9.09 21.30 -10.46
N PHE A 147 8.21 21.00 -9.51
CA PHE A 147 7.01 21.74 -9.19
C PHE A 147 7.18 22.42 -7.83
N PRO A 148 7.53 23.72 -7.80
CA PRO A 148 7.49 24.51 -6.56
C PRO A 148 6.10 24.44 -5.90
N VAL A 149 6.02 24.77 -4.61
CA VAL A 149 4.75 25.00 -3.92
C VAL A 149 3.86 25.94 -4.75
N GLY A 150 2.61 25.54 -4.94
CA GLY A 150 1.63 26.21 -5.78
C GLY A 150 0.48 25.27 -6.14
N THR A 151 -0.63 25.86 -6.59
CA THR A 151 -1.78 25.14 -7.15
C THR A 151 -1.79 25.33 -8.66
N TYR A 152 -1.45 24.28 -9.40
CA TYR A 152 -1.40 24.28 -10.85
C TYR A 152 -2.71 23.74 -11.41
N ARG A 153 -3.55 24.63 -11.96
CA ARG A 153 -4.86 24.24 -12.51
C ARG A 153 -4.68 23.66 -13.91
N THR A 154 -5.46 22.62 -14.22
CA THR A 154 -5.43 22.00 -15.55
C THR A 154 -6.83 21.81 -16.12
N ASN A 155 -7.05 22.30 -17.34
CA ASN A 155 -8.29 22.21 -18.09
C ASN A 155 -8.38 20.96 -18.99
N GLY A 156 -7.49 19.99 -18.75
CA GLY A 156 -7.45 18.72 -19.47
C GLY A 156 -6.76 17.64 -18.65
N GLN A 157 -6.81 16.41 -19.18
CA GLN A 157 -6.11 15.26 -18.62
C GLN A 157 -4.59 15.41 -18.80
N LEU A 158 -3.82 14.79 -17.93
CA LEU A 158 -2.36 14.74 -18.01
C LEU A 158 -1.88 13.34 -18.36
N ASN A 159 -0.94 13.26 -19.30
CA ASN A 159 -0.32 12.01 -19.70
C ASN A 159 1.17 12.03 -19.32
N ILE A 160 1.57 11.12 -18.43
CA ILE A 160 2.95 10.93 -18.00
C ILE A 160 3.48 9.65 -18.66
N ALA A 161 4.41 9.82 -19.59
CA ALA A 161 5.03 8.72 -20.33
C ALA A 161 6.35 8.28 -19.69
N SER A 162 7.06 7.35 -20.34
CA SER A 162 8.34 6.83 -19.83
C SER A 162 9.43 7.91 -19.66
N GLY A 163 10.33 7.71 -18.71
CA GLY A 163 11.50 8.56 -18.48
C GLY A 163 11.14 9.93 -17.92
N LYS A 164 10.11 10.00 -17.06
CA LYS A 164 9.60 11.24 -16.45
C LYS A 164 9.75 11.18 -14.95
N HIS A 165 10.42 12.18 -14.41
CA HIS A 165 10.71 12.31 -12.99
C HIS A 165 10.19 13.66 -12.51
N LEU A 166 9.11 13.62 -11.73
CA LEU A 166 8.38 14.77 -11.25
C LEU A 166 8.65 14.93 -9.76
N TYR A 167 9.08 16.13 -9.36
CA TYR A 167 9.47 16.44 -7.99
C TYR A 167 8.66 17.62 -7.47
N GLY A 168 7.80 17.38 -6.49
CA GLY A 168 7.10 18.40 -5.72
C GLY A 168 7.74 18.63 -4.36
N GLN A 169 7.10 19.48 -3.56
CA GLN A 169 7.54 19.83 -2.20
C GLN A 169 6.60 19.25 -1.12
N GLY A 170 5.82 18.23 -1.46
CA GLY A 170 4.84 17.61 -0.56
C GLY A 170 3.64 18.53 -0.34
N VAL A 171 3.31 18.77 0.94
CA VAL A 171 2.22 19.67 1.33
C VAL A 171 2.42 21.04 0.67
N GLY A 172 1.51 21.40 -0.24
CA GLY A 172 1.52 22.68 -0.95
C GLY A 172 1.89 22.60 -2.44
N THR A 173 2.39 21.47 -2.95
CA THR A 173 2.50 21.26 -4.41
C THR A 173 1.28 20.49 -4.91
N LEU A 174 0.35 21.19 -5.54
CA LEU A 174 -0.94 20.64 -5.95
C LEU A 174 -1.15 20.79 -7.46
N ILE A 175 -1.46 19.71 -8.16
CA ILE A 175 -2.01 19.74 -9.52
C ILE A 175 -3.50 19.44 -9.43
N GLN A 176 -4.33 20.38 -9.88
CA GLN A 176 -5.77 20.33 -9.69
C GLN A 176 -6.50 20.40 -11.03
N SER A 177 -7.39 19.45 -11.30
CA SER A 177 -8.20 19.47 -12.50
C SER A 177 -9.29 20.54 -12.44
N ASP A 178 -9.71 21.03 -13.62
CA ASP A 178 -10.98 21.73 -13.74
C ASP A 178 -12.15 20.75 -13.61
N SER A 179 -13.27 21.22 -13.06
CA SER A 179 -14.41 20.36 -12.78
C SER A 179 -15.13 19.80 -14.02
N SER A 180 -14.83 20.34 -15.19
CA SER A 180 -15.45 19.98 -16.47
C SER A 180 -14.66 18.98 -17.31
N ILE A 181 -13.43 18.60 -16.92
CA ILE A 181 -12.54 17.83 -17.79
C ILE A 181 -13.04 16.40 -18.07
N LEU A 182 -13.81 15.81 -17.17
CA LEU A 182 -14.39 14.48 -17.29
C LEU A 182 -15.88 14.50 -16.94
N PRO A 183 -16.77 13.97 -17.79
CA PRO A 183 -18.21 13.96 -17.55
C PRO A 183 -18.64 12.85 -16.57
N SER A 184 -19.84 12.99 -16.01
CA SER A 184 -20.44 11.95 -15.15
C SER A 184 -20.47 10.59 -15.84
N GLY A 185 -20.08 9.54 -15.11
CA GLY A 185 -19.95 8.17 -15.65
C GLY A 185 -18.68 7.92 -16.46
N SER A 186 -17.75 8.89 -16.53
CA SER A 186 -16.45 8.70 -17.18
C SER A 186 -15.65 7.55 -16.54
N ASN A 187 -15.04 6.73 -17.39
CA ASN A 187 -14.05 5.73 -17.01
C ASN A 187 -12.62 6.15 -17.39
N SER A 188 -12.39 7.43 -17.68
CA SER A 188 -11.05 7.97 -17.93
C SER A 188 -10.42 8.45 -16.63
N ALA A 189 -9.10 8.65 -16.63
CA ALA A 189 -8.35 9.22 -15.51
C ALA A 189 -7.97 10.68 -15.75
N PHE A 190 -7.93 11.49 -14.70
CA PHE A 190 -7.33 12.81 -14.73
C PHE A 190 -5.83 12.70 -15.05
N VAL A 191 -5.11 11.82 -14.37
CA VAL A 191 -3.69 11.55 -14.63
C VAL A 191 -3.51 10.10 -15.10
N SER A 192 -3.02 9.92 -16.32
CA SER A 192 -2.65 8.62 -16.88
C SER A 192 -1.13 8.50 -16.90
N VAL A 193 -0.62 7.43 -16.26
CA VAL A 193 0.82 7.19 -16.10
C VAL A 193 1.15 5.82 -16.66
N ALA A 194 2.00 5.78 -17.69
CA ALA A 194 2.33 4.52 -18.36
C ALA A 194 3.77 4.47 -18.89
N GLY A 195 4.35 3.28 -18.80
CA GLY A 195 5.68 3.00 -19.32
C GLY A 195 6.69 2.60 -18.25
N ARG A 196 7.90 3.16 -18.30
CA ARG A 196 9.02 2.78 -17.43
C ARG A 196 9.84 3.99 -16.99
N ASP A 197 10.66 3.81 -15.97
CA ASP A 197 11.54 4.85 -15.44
C ASP A 197 10.75 6.14 -15.14
N ILE A 198 9.70 6.00 -14.33
CA ILE A 198 8.88 7.12 -13.89
C ILE A 198 9.05 7.28 -12.39
N SER A 199 9.29 8.51 -11.93
CA SER A 199 9.27 8.86 -10.51
C SER A 199 8.33 10.03 -10.29
N ILE A 200 7.40 9.93 -9.34
CA ILE A 200 6.55 11.04 -8.94
C ILE A 200 6.67 11.19 -7.43
N VAL A 201 7.21 12.31 -6.99
CA VAL A 201 7.57 12.51 -5.58
C VAL A 201 6.92 13.78 -5.04
N GLY A 202 6.15 13.67 -3.95
CA GLY A 202 5.71 14.84 -3.20
C GLY A 202 4.73 15.75 -3.95
N ILE A 203 3.83 15.19 -4.76
CA ILE A 203 2.81 15.95 -5.50
C ILE A 203 1.41 15.47 -5.09
N TRP A 204 0.51 16.43 -4.88
CA TRP A 204 -0.90 16.15 -4.65
C TRP A 204 -1.67 16.31 -5.95
N PHE A 205 -2.57 15.38 -6.24
CA PHE A 205 -3.46 15.39 -7.40
C PHE A 205 -4.90 15.51 -6.92
N TRP A 206 -5.54 16.63 -7.21
CA TRP A 206 -6.96 16.83 -6.89
C TRP A 206 -7.79 16.78 -8.16
N ASN A 207 -8.61 15.75 -8.25
CA ASN A 207 -9.59 15.63 -9.30
C ASN A 207 -10.91 16.29 -8.87
N GLU A 208 -11.16 17.49 -9.41
CA GLU A 208 -12.43 18.23 -9.25
C GLU A 208 -13.49 17.81 -10.27
N SER A 209 -13.18 16.84 -11.14
CA SER A 209 -14.07 16.29 -12.16
C SER A 209 -14.55 14.88 -11.81
N TYR A 210 -15.33 14.26 -12.69
CA TYR A 210 -15.71 12.85 -12.57
C TYR A 210 -14.54 11.92 -12.97
N GLY A 211 -14.76 10.61 -13.00
CA GLY A 211 -13.72 9.66 -13.39
C GLY A 211 -12.65 9.46 -12.33
N LYS A 212 -11.55 8.83 -12.73
CA LYS A 212 -10.46 8.42 -11.82
C LYS A 212 -9.52 9.60 -11.58
N CYS A 213 -8.90 9.65 -10.42
CA CYS A 213 -7.80 10.58 -10.19
C CYS A 213 -6.54 10.10 -10.93
N GLY A 214 -6.22 8.80 -10.82
CA GLY A 214 -5.03 8.18 -11.43
C GLY A 214 -5.31 6.86 -12.15
N GLU A 215 -4.54 6.57 -13.20
CA GLU A 215 -4.47 5.25 -13.83
C GLU A 215 -3.02 4.91 -14.17
N PHE A 216 -2.53 3.79 -13.62
CA PHE A 216 -1.13 3.38 -13.65
C PHE A 216 -0.95 2.08 -14.41
N ASN A 217 -0.05 2.10 -15.38
CA ASN A 217 0.47 0.95 -16.09
C ASN A 217 1.99 1.14 -16.31
N VAL A 218 2.70 1.21 -15.19
CA VAL A 218 4.15 1.46 -15.15
C VAL A 218 4.89 0.17 -14.78
N ASP A 219 6.12 -0.05 -15.26
CA ASP A 219 6.87 -1.25 -14.89
C ASP A 219 7.60 -1.11 -13.54
N GLY A 220 8.26 -2.20 -13.12
CA GLY A 220 9.01 -2.31 -11.86
C GLY A 220 10.16 -1.31 -11.65
N SER A 221 10.54 -0.53 -12.67
CA SER A 221 11.55 0.53 -12.52
C SER A 221 10.97 1.85 -12.00
N SER A 222 9.65 1.94 -11.85
CA SER A 222 8.96 3.19 -11.51
C SER A 222 8.62 3.30 -10.02
N SER A 223 8.47 4.54 -9.55
CA SER A 223 8.08 4.83 -8.18
C SER A 223 7.13 6.03 -8.06
N VAL A 224 6.21 5.97 -7.10
CA VAL A 224 5.35 7.09 -6.70
C VAL A 224 5.41 7.20 -5.19
N LEU A 225 5.98 8.29 -4.70
CA LEU A 225 6.37 8.45 -3.30
C LEU A 225 5.78 9.75 -2.73
N ASP A 226 5.29 9.71 -1.50
CA ASP A 226 4.79 10.90 -0.78
C ASP A 226 3.71 11.68 -1.55
N CYS A 227 2.90 10.96 -2.34
CA CYS A 227 1.88 11.54 -3.20
C CYS A 227 0.48 11.38 -2.61
N MET A 228 -0.43 12.30 -2.93
CA MET A 228 -1.83 12.22 -2.50
C MET A 228 -2.73 12.31 -3.72
N PHE A 229 -3.76 11.47 -3.77
CA PHE A 229 -4.75 11.44 -4.84
C PHE A 229 -6.12 11.62 -4.20
N TRP A 230 -6.89 12.56 -4.75
CA TRP A 230 -8.22 12.86 -4.23
C TRP A 230 -9.22 13.02 -5.38
N ASN A 231 -10.31 12.25 -5.35
CA ASN A 231 -11.54 12.57 -6.07
C ASN A 231 -12.44 13.46 -5.19
N ASN A 232 -12.42 14.78 -5.43
CA ASN A 232 -13.12 15.77 -4.60
C ASN A 232 -14.52 16.13 -5.14
N LYS A 233 -14.81 15.79 -6.40
CA LYS A 233 -16.08 16.11 -7.06
C LYS A 233 -17.28 15.42 -6.39
N PRO A 234 -18.27 16.17 -5.85
CA PRO A 234 -19.51 15.59 -5.34
C PRO A 234 -20.22 14.69 -6.37
N GLY A 235 -20.62 13.50 -5.94
CA GLY A 235 -21.27 12.50 -6.80
C GLY A 235 -20.33 11.72 -7.71
N ASN A 236 -19.01 11.94 -7.64
CA ASN A 236 -18.06 11.03 -8.28
C ASN A 236 -17.98 9.71 -7.49
N SER A 237 -18.37 8.61 -8.15
CA SER A 237 -18.33 7.24 -7.62
C SER A 237 -17.33 6.35 -8.35
N SER A 238 -16.51 6.92 -9.25
CA SER A 238 -15.46 6.18 -9.94
C SER A 238 -14.35 5.78 -8.96
N VAL A 239 -13.70 4.64 -9.26
CA VAL A 239 -12.45 4.25 -8.58
C VAL A 239 -11.48 5.42 -8.56
N ILE A 240 -10.77 5.62 -7.45
CA ILE A 240 -9.84 6.76 -7.35
C ILE A 240 -8.60 6.51 -8.20
N MET A 241 -8.09 5.28 -8.15
CA MET A 241 -6.84 4.89 -8.77
C MET A 241 -6.94 3.44 -9.25
N ASN A 242 -6.38 3.22 -10.44
CA ASN A 242 -6.29 1.92 -11.06
C ASN A 242 -4.82 1.52 -11.24
N PHE A 243 -4.47 0.30 -10.86
CA PHE A 243 -3.24 -0.37 -11.25
C PHE A 243 -3.59 -1.50 -12.21
N ILE A 244 -3.20 -1.38 -13.48
CA ILE A 244 -3.69 -2.27 -14.55
C ILE A 244 -2.56 -2.95 -15.31
N GLY A 245 -2.89 -4.02 -16.03
CA GLY A 245 -1.99 -4.64 -17.00
C GLY A 245 -0.75 -5.24 -16.33
N GLY A 246 0.43 -4.71 -16.67
CA GLY A 246 1.71 -5.15 -16.10
C GLY A 246 2.24 -4.21 -15.02
N CYS A 247 1.38 -3.39 -14.41
CA CYS A 247 1.79 -2.37 -13.45
C CYS A 247 2.63 -2.97 -12.30
N GLY A 248 3.80 -2.40 -12.05
CA GLY A 248 4.67 -2.77 -10.95
C GLY A 248 5.41 -1.55 -10.42
N GLY A 249 6.40 -1.82 -9.57
CA GLY A 249 7.20 -0.78 -8.95
C GLY A 249 6.66 -0.37 -7.58
N LEU A 250 7.23 0.70 -7.04
CA LEU A 250 7.02 1.11 -5.65
C LEU A 250 6.02 2.26 -5.55
N PHE A 251 4.95 2.05 -4.79
CA PHE A 251 3.99 3.08 -4.40
C PHE A 251 4.04 3.19 -2.88
N ASP A 252 4.61 4.28 -2.37
CA ASP A 252 4.92 4.46 -0.95
C ASP A 252 4.38 5.77 -0.39
N ASN A 253 3.89 5.71 0.85
CA ASN A 253 3.35 6.82 1.61
C ASN A 253 2.30 7.61 0.79
N MET A 254 1.27 6.88 0.38
CA MET A 254 0.21 7.42 -0.48
C MET A 254 -1.12 7.51 0.24
N TRP A 255 -1.80 8.66 0.10
CA TRP A 255 -3.20 8.79 0.52
C TRP A 255 -4.12 8.81 -0.69
N GLY A 256 -5.06 7.87 -0.73
CA GLY A 256 -6.13 7.81 -1.72
C GLY A 256 -7.46 8.05 -1.06
N THR A 257 -7.99 9.28 -1.12
CA THR A 257 -9.26 9.62 -0.46
C THR A 257 -10.36 9.90 -1.46
N GLY A 258 -11.53 9.33 -1.20
CA GLY A 258 -12.75 9.58 -1.97
C GLY A 258 -13.87 10.08 -1.08
N ILE A 259 -15.04 10.23 -1.69
CA ILE A 259 -16.27 10.56 -0.97
C ILE A 259 -17.37 9.50 -1.15
N ASN A 260 -17.21 8.58 -2.12
CA ASN A 260 -18.17 7.54 -2.49
C ASN A 260 -17.51 6.44 -3.34
N GLY A 261 -18.19 5.30 -3.48
CA GLY A 261 -17.84 4.25 -4.45
C GLY A 261 -16.74 3.32 -3.96
N ASN A 262 -15.91 2.88 -4.91
CA ASN A 262 -14.73 2.08 -4.68
C ASN A 262 -13.49 2.97 -4.59
N GLY A 263 -12.52 2.58 -3.78
CA GLY A 263 -11.23 3.26 -3.67
C GLY A 263 -10.26 2.82 -4.75
N ILE A 264 -9.17 2.21 -4.31
CA ILE A 264 -8.09 1.74 -5.16
C ILE A 264 -8.46 0.38 -5.74
N ASN A 265 -8.24 0.21 -7.04
CA ASN A 265 -8.42 -1.07 -7.71
C ASN A 265 -7.10 -1.53 -8.35
N VAL A 266 -6.79 -2.80 -8.12
CA VAL A 266 -5.61 -3.49 -8.63
C VAL A 266 -6.08 -4.67 -9.46
N SER A 267 -5.81 -4.61 -10.75
CA SER A 267 -5.95 -5.72 -11.70
C SER A 267 -4.65 -5.97 -12.46
N SER A 268 -3.54 -5.52 -11.87
CA SER A 268 -2.19 -5.69 -12.39
C SER A 268 -1.66 -7.11 -12.14
N ASN A 269 -0.84 -7.58 -13.07
CA ASN A 269 -0.03 -8.79 -12.95
C ASN A 269 1.48 -8.53 -12.85
N GLY A 270 1.89 -7.26 -12.80
CA GLY A 270 3.29 -6.87 -12.57
C GLY A 270 3.69 -6.94 -11.09
N PRO A 271 4.99 -6.86 -10.77
CA PRO A 271 5.49 -6.87 -9.40
C PRO A 271 5.17 -5.53 -8.73
N LEU A 272 4.02 -5.43 -8.07
CA LEU A 272 3.52 -4.20 -7.47
C LEU A 272 3.80 -4.16 -5.96
N GLU A 273 4.42 -3.08 -5.50
CA GLU A 273 4.70 -2.85 -4.09
C GLU A 273 3.87 -1.65 -3.58
N LEU A 274 3.01 -1.90 -2.60
CA LEU A 274 2.12 -0.91 -1.98
C LEU A 274 2.49 -0.72 -0.51
N PHE A 275 3.26 0.30 -0.19
CA PHE A 275 3.73 0.59 1.16
C PHE A 275 3.06 1.83 1.74
N ALA A 276 2.59 1.74 3.00
CA ALA A 276 1.97 2.86 3.69
C ALA A 276 0.86 3.53 2.85
N VAL A 277 0.09 2.73 2.12
CA VAL A 277 -1.02 3.21 1.27
C VAL A 277 -2.29 3.25 2.10
N ALA A 278 -2.95 4.41 2.09
CA ALA A 278 -4.16 4.65 2.87
C ALA A 278 -5.36 4.98 1.97
N PRO A 279 -6.15 3.98 1.55
CA PRO A 279 -7.44 4.22 0.90
C PRO A 279 -8.55 4.47 1.94
N GLU A 280 -9.13 5.67 1.98
CA GLU A 280 -10.13 6.06 2.99
C GLU A 280 -11.43 6.66 2.42
N HIS A 281 -12.50 6.51 3.20
CA HIS A 281 -13.82 7.15 3.03
C HIS A 281 -14.62 6.66 1.82
N TYR A 282 -14.70 5.33 1.69
CA TYR A 282 -15.46 4.66 0.64
C TYR A 282 -16.74 4.04 1.20
N ASN A 283 -17.67 3.63 0.33
CA ASN A 283 -18.90 2.96 0.78
C ASN A 283 -19.11 1.58 0.16
N VAL A 284 -18.28 1.21 -0.82
CA VAL A 284 -18.23 -0.14 -1.39
C VAL A 284 -16.99 -0.88 -0.88
N ALA A 285 -15.82 -0.60 -1.47
CA ALA A 285 -14.56 -1.16 -1.02
C ALA A 285 -13.42 -0.13 -1.03
N SER A 286 -12.47 -0.23 -0.10
CA SER A 286 -11.32 0.68 -0.08
C SER A 286 -10.19 0.23 -1.00
N LEU A 287 -9.86 -1.06 -0.97
CA LEU A 287 -8.85 -1.67 -1.82
C LEU A 287 -9.38 -2.97 -2.41
N THR A 288 -9.38 -3.06 -3.73
CA THR A 288 -9.82 -4.25 -4.46
C THR A 288 -8.68 -4.82 -5.28
N PHE A 289 -8.47 -6.12 -5.15
CA PHE A 289 -7.66 -6.95 -6.04
C PHE A 289 -8.61 -7.82 -6.86
N ASP A 290 -8.62 -7.66 -8.18
CA ASP A 290 -9.49 -8.44 -9.07
C ASP A 290 -8.70 -8.94 -10.28
N GLY A 291 -8.45 -10.25 -10.32
CA GLY A 291 -7.55 -10.85 -11.31
C GLY A 291 -6.10 -10.38 -11.19
N ALA A 292 -5.68 -9.95 -9.99
CA ALA A 292 -4.36 -9.39 -9.74
C ALA A 292 -3.32 -10.46 -9.39
N SER A 293 -2.06 -10.11 -9.55
CA SER A 293 -0.96 -10.96 -9.12
C SER A 293 0.34 -10.25 -8.83
N ASN A 294 1.18 -10.92 -8.04
CA ASN A 294 2.52 -10.46 -7.67
C ASN A 294 2.47 -9.13 -6.92
N VAL A 295 1.55 -9.04 -5.95
CA VAL A 295 1.41 -7.84 -5.12
C VAL A 295 2.00 -8.09 -3.74
N LEU A 296 2.83 -7.15 -3.32
CA LEU A 296 3.24 -6.98 -1.94
C LEU A 296 2.60 -5.70 -1.39
N GLY A 297 1.87 -5.83 -0.29
CA GLY A 297 1.33 -4.69 0.46
C GLY A 297 1.79 -4.67 1.90
N LEU A 298 2.29 -3.55 2.38
CA LEU A 298 2.72 -3.38 3.77
C LEU A 298 2.10 -2.11 4.36
N ASN A 299 1.59 -2.23 5.59
CA ASN A 299 1.06 -1.09 6.35
C ASN A 299 -0.08 -0.36 5.63
N ILE A 300 -1.07 -1.10 5.15
CA ILE A 300 -2.26 -0.53 4.52
C ILE A 300 -3.25 -0.15 5.62
N GLN A 301 -3.69 1.10 5.63
CA GLN A 301 -4.65 1.59 6.59
C GLN A 301 -5.90 2.12 5.86
N SER A 302 -7.09 1.86 6.40
CA SER A 302 -8.32 2.29 5.78
C SER A 302 -9.35 2.72 6.83
N GLU A 303 -10.29 3.59 6.44
CA GLU A 303 -11.39 4.04 7.28
C GLU A 303 -12.67 4.11 6.47
N THR A 304 -13.79 3.69 7.06
CA THR A 304 -15.14 3.75 6.47
C THR A 304 -15.21 3.06 5.09
N ALA A 305 -15.64 1.78 5.06
CA ALA A 305 -15.97 1.06 3.83
C ALA A 305 -16.94 -0.10 4.10
N GLY A 306 -17.63 -0.58 3.06
CA GLY A 306 -18.42 -1.81 3.14
C GLY A 306 -17.56 -3.08 3.19
N SER A 307 -16.39 -3.04 2.58
CA SER A 307 -15.29 -4.01 2.69
C SER A 307 -13.96 -3.27 2.59
N TYR A 308 -13.02 -3.47 3.52
CA TYR A 308 -11.76 -2.73 3.48
C TYR A 308 -10.82 -3.26 2.41
N VAL A 309 -10.66 -4.58 2.36
CA VAL A 309 -9.87 -5.27 1.33
C VAL A 309 -10.72 -6.37 0.71
N THR A 310 -10.84 -6.35 -0.61
CA THR A 310 -11.49 -7.43 -1.38
C THR A 310 -10.46 -8.08 -2.30
N ILE A 311 -10.37 -9.41 -2.29
CA ILE A 311 -9.42 -10.18 -3.10
C ILE A 311 -10.17 -11.24 -3.89
N ASN A 312 -10.32 -11.02 -5.20
CA ASN A 312 -11.08 -11.86 -6.10
C ASN A 312 -10.18 -12.42 -7.20
N ASN A 313 -10.27 -13.73 -7.45
CA ASN A 313 -9.60 -14.41 -8.55
C ASN A 313 -8.11 -14.04 -8.70
N SER A 314 -7.43 -13.78 -7.58
CA SER A 314 -6.07 -13.23 -7.53
C SER A 314 -5.12 -14.24 -6.92
N HIS A 315 -3.84 -14.18 -7.29
CA HIS A 315 -2.84 -15.13 -6.80
C HIS A 315 -1.50 -14.44 -6.53
N ASN A 316 -0.71 -14.99 -5.62
CA ASN A 316 0.54 -14.37 -5.15
C ASN A 316 0.30 -12.94 -4.62
N ILE A 317 -0.65 -12.84 -3.69
CA ILE A 317 -0.98 -11.60 -2.97
C ILE A 317 -0.47 -11.73 -1.54
N TYR A 318 0.55 -10.95 -1.22
CA TYR A 318 1.16 -10.91 0.10
C TYR A 318 0.84 -9.57 0.77
N LEU A 319 0.12 -9.58 1.90
CA LEU A 319 -0.24 -8.36 2.63
C LEU A 319 0.15 -8.49 4.11
N ALA A 320 0.83 -7.50 4.67
CA ALA A 320 1.13 -7.48 6.10
C ALA A 320 0.80 -6.13 6.76
N SER A 321 0.38 -6.19 8.02
CA SER A 321 0.01 -5.02 8.83
C SER A 321 -1.14 -4.23 8.20
N ILE A 322 -2.28 -4.89 8.01
CA ILE A 322 -3.48 -4.28 7.45
C ILE A 322 -4.41 -3.83 8.57
N LEU A 323 -4.81 -2.57 8.54
CA LEU A 323 -5.59 -1.93 9.59
C LEU A 323 -6.84 -1.27 9.01
N ALA A 324 -7.99 -1.49 9.64
CA ALA A 324 -9.19 -0.70 9.36
C ALA A 324 -9.82 -0.05 10.59
N GLY A 325 -10.08 1.25 10.47
CA GLY A 325 -11.03 2.00 11.27
C GLY A 325 -12.46 1.79 10.75
N ASN A 326 -13.11 0.71 11.19
CA ASN A 326 -14.54 0.44 11.11
C ASN A 326 -15.43 1.31 11.99
N TRP A 327 -15.26 2.63 11.83
CA TRP A 327 -16.16 3.62 12.41
C TRP A 327 -17.60 3.34 12.01
N ASN A 328 -18.54 3.48 12.94
CA ASN A 328 -19.96 3.26 12.72
C ASN A 328 -20.36 1.84 12.26
N SER A 329 -19.46 0.85 12.37
CA SER A 329 -19.76 -0.55 11.99
C SER A 329 -20.15 -0.72 10.52
N ASN A 330 -19.45 0.00 9.63
CA ASN A 330 -19.73 0.00 8.19
C ASN A 330 -19.49 -1.35 7.49
N SER A 331 -18.61 -2.19 8.04
CA SER A 331 -18.32 -3.53 7.54
C SER A 331 -18.40 -4.58 8.66
N ASP A 332 -18.73 -5.82 8.28
CA ASP A 332 -18.71 -6.97 9.18
C ASP A 332 -17.41 -7.81 9.07
N HIS A 333 -16.42 -7.36 8.28
CA HIS A 333 -15.12 -8.00 8.08
C HIS A 333 -14.00 -7.02 7.67
N LEU A 334 -12.74 -7.44 7.73
CA LEU A 334 -11.60 -6.66 7.22
C LEU A 334 -11.29 -7.04 5.77
N VAL A 335 -11.16 -8.33 5.51
CA VAL A 335 -10.77 -8.88 4.21
C VAL A 335 -11.84 -9.85 3.72
N ALA A 336 -12.35 -9.63 2.52
CA ALA A 336 -13.14 -10.62 1.79
C ALA A 336 -12.26 -11.29 0.74
N ILE A 337 -12.34 -12.62 0.65
CA ILE A 337 -11.60 -13.39 -0.34
C ILE A 337 -12.54 -14.28 -1.15
N GLN A 338 -12.29 -14.37 -2.46
CA GLN A 338 -12.97 -15.26 -3.37
C GLN A 338 -11.97 -15.85 -4.38
N ASN A 339 -11.90 -17.18 -4.47
CA ASN A 339 -11.08 -17.91 -5.46
C ASN A 339 -9.64 -17.39 -5.57
N SER A 340 -9.00 -17.07 -4.44
CA SER A 340 -7.71 -16.39 -4.41
C SER A 340 -6.68 -17.09 -3.53
N ALA A 341 -5.42 -16.99 -3.94
CA ALA A 341 -4.24 -17.46 -3.21
C ALA A 341 -3.55 -16.27 -2.54
N VAL A 342 -3.49 -16.29 -1.20
CA VAL A 342 -3.09 -15.15 -0.36
C VAL A 342 -2.22 -15.57 0.82
N GLU A 343 -1.30 -14.69 1.19
CA GLU A 343 -0.53 -14.74 2.44
C GLU A 343 -0.74 -13.40 3.18
N LEU A 344 -1.49 -13.44 4.28
CA LEU A 344 -1.93 -12.24 5.00
C LEU A 344 -1.43 -12.29 6.44
N PHE A 345 -0.80 -11.22 6.94
CA PHE A 345 -0.25 -11.17 8.30
C PHE A 345 -0.60 -9.86 9.03
N GLY A 346 -0.73 -9.94 10.36
CA GLY A 346 -0.98 -8.75 11.20
C GLY A 346 -2.26 -8.01 10.82
N LEU A 347 -3.36 -8.74 10.63
CA LEU A 347 -4.66 -8.19 10.23
C LEU A 347 -5.39 -7.62 11.45
N GLN A 348 -5.84 -6.36 11.38
CA GLN A 348 -6.48 -5.67 12.48
C GLN A 348 -7.70 -4.83 12.03
N ILE A 349 -8.79 -4.90 12.78
CA ILE A 349 -10.02 -4.13 12.53
C ILE A 349 -10.66 -3.72 13.86
N ASN A 350 -11.23 -2.51 13.95
CA ASN A 350 -12.03 -2.09 15.11
C ASN A 350 -13.53 -2.46 14.99
N GLN A 351 -14.20 -2.49 16.14
CA GLN A 351 -15.65 -2.65 16.43
C GLN A 351 -16.60 -3.34 15.42
N ASN A 352 -17.38 -4.29 15.97
CA ASN A 352 -18.59 -4.90 15.39
C ASN A 352 -18.39 -5.66 14.06
N SER A 353 -17.22 -6.27 13.88
CA SER A 353 -17.01 -7.24 12.82
C SER A 353 -17.41 -8.65 13.26
N SER A 354 -18.03 -9.39 12.36
CA SER A 354 -18.37 -10.80 12.56
C SER A 354 -17.17 -11.73 12.36
N CYS A 355 -16.13 -11.24 11.68
CA CYS A 355 -14.85 -11.93 11.45
C CYS A 355 -13.79 -10.93 10.99
N ILE A 356 -12.54 -11.36 10.84
CA ILE A 356 -11.48 -10.57 10.22
C ILE A 356 -11.36 -10.95 8.74
N VAL A 357 -11.37 -12.24 8.42
CA VAL A 357 -11.35 -12.75 7.05
C VAL A 357 -12.65 -13.48 6.76
N LEU A 358 -13.34 -13.05 5.70
CA LEU A 358 -14.53 -13.70 5.14
C LEU A 358 -14.14 -14.44 3.85
N ASP A 359 -14.15 -15.77 3.89
CA ASP A 359 -13.88 -16.61 2.72
C ASP A 359 -15.16 -17.00 2.01
N GLN A 360 -15.37 -16.41 0.84
CA GLN A 360 -16.57 -16.56 0.01
C GLN A 360 -16.41 -17.64 -1.07
N THR A 361 -15.35 -18.45 -1.00
CA THR A 361 -15.09 -19.53 -1.96
C THR A 361 -16.09 -20.68 -1.81
N THR A 362 -16.72 -20.83 -0.64
CA THR A 362 -17.74 -21.85 -0.37
C THR A 362 -19.10 -21.23 -0.09
N ASN A 363 -20.16 -22.04 -0.19
CA ASN A 363 -21.50 -21.68 0.25
C ASN A 363 -22.00 -22.70 1.31
N PRO A 364 -22.20 -22.30 2.57
CA PRO A 364 -22.03 -20.94 3.11
C PRO A 364 -20.56 -20.49 3.14
N SER A 365 -20.34 -19.18 3.18
CA SER A 365 -19.01 -18.58 3.37
C SER A 365 -18.45 -18.90 4.75
N ILE A 366 -17.12 -18.98 4.86
CA ILE A 366 -16.43 -19.29 6.12
C ILE A 366 -15.88 -18.00 6.74
N LYS A 367 -16.00 -17.88 8.06
CA LYS A 367 -15.60 -16.72 8.84
C LYS A 367 -14.40 -17.05 9.71
N TYR A 368 -13.32 -16.27 9.62
CA TYR A 368 -12.08 -16.48 10.37
C TYR A 368 -11.69 -15.28 11.24
N GLY A 369 -11.01 -15.59 12.34
CA GLY A 369 -10.63 -14.60 13.34
C GLY A 369 -11.77 -14.33 14.33
N PRO A 370 -11.45 -13.70 15.48
CA PRO A 370 -12.45 -13.43 16.51
C PRO A 370 -13.47 -12.39 16.02
N ALA A 371 -14.75 -12.64 16.30
CA ALA A 371 -15.77 -11.59 16.30
C ALA A 371 -15.61 -10.75 17.59
N SER A 372 -15.89 -9.45 17.56
CA SER A 372 -15.76 -8.62 18.76
C SER A 372 -16.65 -7.38 18.78
N GLY A 373 -17.10 -7.04 20.01
CA GLY A 373 -17.70 -5.75 20.36
C GLY A 373 -16.71 -4.78 21.04
N ASP A 374 -15.42 -5.13 21.13
CA ASP A 374 -14.35 -4.33 21.74
C ASP A 374 -13.64 -3.38 20.76
N ALA A 375 -12.66 -2.63 21.26
CA ALA A 375 -11.95 -1.57 20.55
C ALA A 375 -11.15 -2.02 19.32
N PHE A 376 -10.45 -3.17 19.31
CA PHE A 376 -9.74 -3.75 18.15
C PHE A 376 -9.51 -5.25 18.31
N VAL A 377 -9.62 -6.01 17.22
CA VAL A 377 -9.24 -7.44 17.16
C VAL A 377 -8.13 -7.71 16.16
N THR A 378 -7.38 -8.79 16.37
CA THR A 378 -6.25 -9.18 15.54
C THR A 378 -6.31 -10.64 15.11
N LEU A 379 -6.00 -10.90 13.83
CA LEU A 379 -5.66 -12.22 13.31
C LEU A 379 -4.20 -12.17 12.86
N ASN A 380 -3.36 -13.02 13.46
CA ASN A 380 -1.91 -12.93 13.26
C ASN A 380 -1.50 -13.33 11.84
N GLY A 381 -2.16 -14.35 11.28
CA GLY A 381 -2.00 -14.70 9.88
C GLY A 381 -3.14 -15.52 9.30
N PHE A 382 -3.30 -15.41 7.99
CA PHE A 382 -4.24 -16.16 7.18
C PHE A 382 -3.55 -16.52 5.86
N ILE A 383 -3.52 -17.81 5.54
CA ILE A 383 -2.84 -18.35 4.38
C ILE A 383 -3.80 -19.27 3.64
N LYS A 384 -3.92 -19.02 2.34
CA LYS A 384 -4.69 -19.84 1.42
C LYS A 384 -3.89 -19.99 0.13
N PRO A 385 -3.42 -21.21 -0.20
CA PRO A 385 -2.62 -21.45 -1.39
C PRO A 385 -3.43 -21.39 -2.69
#